data_AF-A0A090SRN9-F1
#
_entry.id   AF-A0A090SRN9-F1
#
_cell.length_a   1.000
_cell.length_b   1.000
_cell.length_c   1.000
_cell.angle_alpha   90.00
_cell.angle_beta   90.00
_cell.angle_gamma   90.00
#
_symmetry.space_group_name_H-M   'P 1'
#
loop_
_entity.id
_entity.type
_entity.pdbx_description
1 polymer ?
#
loop_
_entity_poly.entity_id
_entity_poly.type
_entity_poly.pdbx_seq_one_letter_code
_entity_poly.pdbx_strand_id
1 'polypeptide(L)'
;MGVYYSRQDSSLDTLNLDSTIQYLQFQSSAEYILTDKTTGYVGAGLGASHTSGEWTKSHTGFAASIFGGMEYHLTKNFSFNGQIRWQGTVVSSDSVSICTLPTDDQSCFIGFKTKWMNQFQTQVGLTMRF
;
A
#
# COMPACT_ATOMS: atom_id res chain seq x y z
N MET A 1 -18.56 -2.85 3.91
CA MET A 1 -17.32 -3.64 4.11
C MET A 1 -16.86 -4.16 2.77
N GLY A 2 -15.56 -4.18 2.50
CA GLY A 2 -15.01 -4.62 1.21
C GLY A 2 -13.62 -5.23 1.36
N VAL A 3 -13.15 -5.90 0.31
CA VAL A 3 -11.80 -6.44 0.22
C VAL A 3 -11.00 -5.56 -0.73
N TYR A 4 -9.80 -5.16 -0.30
CA TYR A 4 -8.83 -4.43 -1.10
C TYR A 4 -7.66 -5.33 -1.42
N TYR A 5 -7.44 -5.54 -2.72
CA TYR A 5 -6.26 -6.22 -3.25
C TYR A 5 -5.51 -5.25 -4.13
N SER A 6 -4.22 -5.07 -3.87
CA SER A 6 -3.32 -4.27 -4.70
C SER A 6 -2.02 -5.02 -4.91
N ARG A 7 -1.57 -5.08 -6.16
CA ARG A 7 -0.26 -5.58 -6.54
C ARG A 7 0.49 -4.44 -7.21
N GLN A 8 1.64 -4.10 -6.65
CA GLN A 8 2.57 -3.12 -7.19
C GLN A 8 3.86 -3.85 -7.54
N ASP A 9 4.13 -3.94 -8.83
CA ASP A 9 5.43 -4.38 -9.33
C ASP A 9 6.29 -3.13 -9.49
N SER A 10 7.44 -3.08 -8.80
CA SER A 10 8.40 -1.97 -8.91
C SER A 10 9.73 -2.51 -9.40
N SER A 11 10.20 -1.95 -10.52
CA SER A 11 11.54 -2.20 -11.03
C SER A 11 12.43 -1.02 -10.62
N LEU A 12 13.48 -1.30 -9.85
CA LEU A 12 14.49 -0.29 -9.50
C LEU A 12 15.65 -0.42 -10.49
N ASP A 13 15.63 0.42 -11.53
CA ASP A 13 16.59 0.42 -12.65
C ASP A 13 18.06 0.50 -12.23
N THR A 14 18.36 1.03 -11.03
CA THR A 14 19.74 1.18 -10.55
C THR A 14 20.37 -0.10 -10.02
N LEU A 15 19.59 -1.15 -9.74
CA LEU A 15 20.09 -2.43 -9.22
C LEU A 15 19.59 -3.68 -9.97
N ASN A 16 18.71 -3.54 -10.97
CA ASN A 16 18.14 -4.68 -11.72
C ASN A 16 17.48 -5.72 -10.79
N LEU A 17 16.76 -5.22 -9.78
CA LEU A 17 16.12 -6.02 -8.74
C LEU A 17 14.60 -5.80 -8.82
N ASP A 18 13.88 -6.81 -9.30
CA ASP A 18 12.41 -6.80 -9.31
C ASP A 18 11.87 -7.02 -7.90
N SER A 19 11.04 -6.08 -7.44
CA SER A 19 10.37 -6.15 -6.14
C SER A 19 8.87 -6.05 -6.34
N THR A 20 8.16 -7.13 -5.98
CA THR A 20 6.70 -7.18 -6.01
C THR A 20 6.16 -6.98 -4.60
N ILE A 21 5.30 -5.98 -4.41
CA ILE A 21 4.58 -5.74 -3.16
C ILE A 21 3.09 -6.01 -3.39
N GLN A 22 2.55 -6.96 -2.64
CA GLN A 22 1.14 -7.31 -2.65
C GLN A 22 0.49 -6.91 -1.34
N TYR A 23 -0.69 -6.31 -1.41
CA TYR A 23 -1.51 -5.93 -0.27
C TYR A 23 -2.85 -6.63 -0.36
N LEU A 24 -3.23 -7.32 0.71
CA LEU A 24 -4.56 -7.90 0.89
C LEU A 24 -5.13 -7.39 2.21
N GLN A 25 -6.11 -6.51 2.12
CA GLN A 25 -6.70 -5.82 3.28
C GLN A 25 -8.21 -5.93 3.28
N PHE A 26 -8.77 -6.18 4.46
CA PHE A 26 -10.20 -5.97 4.70
C PHE A 26 -10.40 -4.51 5.08
N GLN A 27 -11.33 -3.85 4.40
CA GLN A 27 -11.60 -2.44 4.63
C GLN A 27 -13.06 -2.16 4.96
N SER A 28 -13.26 -1.16 5.80
CA SER A 28 -14.55 -0.59 6.11
C SER A 28 -14.49 0.92 5.92
N SER A 29 -15.53 1.49 5.34
CA SER A 29 -15.67 2.92 5.11
C SER A 29 -17.06 3.39 5.51
N ALA A 30 -17.11 4.60 6.05
CA ALA A 30 -18.32 5.37 6.25
C ALA A 30 -18.43 6.39 5.11
N GLU A 31 -19.56 6.38 4.42
CA GLU A 31 -19.89 7.33 3.35
C GLU A 31 -20.82 8.41 3.89
N TYR A 32 -20.57 9.67 3.52
CA TYR A 32 -21.35 10.84 3.91
C TYR A 32 -21.68 11.66 2.66
N ILE A 33 -22.97 11.91 2.45
CA ILE A 33 -23.44 12.77 1.35
C ILE A 33 -23.17 14.22 1.78
N LEU A 34 -22.20 14.86 1.14
CA LEU A 34 -21.85 16.26 1.39
C LEU A 34 -22.76 17.21 0.61
N THR A 35 -23.16 16.81 -0.60
CA THR A 35 -24.04 17.56 -1.51
C THR A 35 -24.73 16.56 -2.45
N ASP A 36 -25.79 16.97 -3.15
CA ASP A 36 -26.53 16.15 -4.13
C ASP A 36 -25.64 15.47 -5.19
N LYS A 37 -24.43 16.01 -5.43
CA LYS A 37 -23.45 15.50 -6.40
C LYS A 37 -22.13 15.05 -5.78
N THR A 38 -21.96 15.14 -4.47
CA THR A 38 -20.67 14.85 -3.82
C THR A 38 -20.86 13.96 -2.59
N THR A 39 -20.20 12.81 -2.58
CA THR A 39 -20.14 11.90 -1.45
C THR A 39 -18.71 11.86 -0.91
N GLY A 40 -18.51 12.26 0.33
CA GLY A 40 -17.25 12.04 1.04
C GLY A 40 -17.24 10.64 1.66
N TYR A 41 -16.07 10.03 1.79
CA TYR A 41 -15.93 8.78 2.53
C TYR A 41 -14.62 8.75 3.30
N VAL A 42 -14.67 8.11 4.47
CA VAL A 42 -13.51 7.85 5.30
C VAL A 42 -13.57 6.41 5.77
N GLY A 43 -12.43 5.73 5.72
CA GLY A 43 -12.35 4.33 6.04
C GLY A 43 -10.99 3.93 6.58
N ALA A 44 -10.97 2.74 7.15
CA ALA A 44 -9.78 2.08 7.60
C ALA A 44 -9.77 0.65 7.08
N GLY A 45 -8.58 0.13 6.86
CA GLY A 45 -8.33 -1.23 6.45
C GLY A 45 -7.25 -1.88 7.28
N LEU A 46 -7.34 -3.19 7.42
CA LEU A 46 -6.33 -4.00 8.07
C LEU A 46 -6.22 -5.35 7.36
N GLY A 47 -5.01 -5.89 7.30
CA GLY A 47 -4.73 -7.14 6.63
C GLY A 47 -3.24 -7.44 6.58
N ALA A 48 -2.81 -8.05 5.49
CA ALA A 48 -1.44 -8.47 5.30
C ALA A 48 -0.85 -7.84 4.04
N SER A 49 0.45 -7.59 4.09
CA SER A 49 1.27 -7.28 2.93
C SER A 49 2.26 -8.41 2.70
N HIS A 50 2.40 -8.85 1.47
CA HIS A 50 3.40 -9.83 1.07
C HIS A 50 4.38 -9.14 0.12
N THR A 51 5.66 -9.15 0.48
CA THR A 51 6.74 -8.62 -0.36
C THR A 51 7.64 -9.77 -0.79
N SER A 52 7.77 -9.95 -2.10
CA SER A 52 8.66 -10.94 -2.71
C SER A 52 9.66 -10.22 -3.62
N GLY A 53 10.95 -10.49 -3.44
CA GLY A 53 12.00 -10.03 -4.34
C GLY A 53 13.04 -11.14 -4.52
N GLU A 54 13.65 -11.26 -5.70
CA GLU A 54 14.59 -12.34 -6.05
C GLU A 54 15.84 -12.41 -5.14
N TRP A 55 16.12 -11.35 -4.39
CA TRP A 55 17.34 -11.15 -3.61
C TRP A 55 17.15 -11.29 -2.08
N THR A 56 15.94 -11.57 -1.60
CA THR A 56 15.64 -11.67 -0.15
C THR A 56 14.56 -12.70 0.15
N LYS A 57 14.58 -13.28 1.36
CA LYS A 57 13.50 -14.12 1.88
C LYS A 57 12.17 -13.35 1.78
N SER A 58 11.11 -14.01 1.34
CA SER A 58 9.77 -13.42 1.24
C SER A 58 9.29 -12.94 2.60
N HIS A 59 8.90 -11.66 2.72
CA HIS A 59 8.41 -11.08 3.96
C HIS A 59 6.90 -10.89 3.91
N THR A 60 6.22 -11.56 4.84
CA THR A 60 4.80 -11.31 5.12
C THR A 60 4.73 -10.41 6.35
N GLY A 61 4.26 -9.18 6.14
CA GLY A 61 4.05 -8.17 7.18
C GLY A 61 2.55 -7.95 7.44
N PHE A 62 2.22 -7.45 8.63
CA PHE A 62 0.87 -6.93 8.89
C PHE A 62 0.75 -5.56 8.24
N ALA A 63 -0.35 -5.28 7.56
CA ALA A 63 -0.59 -4.00 6.90
C ALA A 63 -1.90 -3.37 7.40
N ALA A 64 -1.81 -2.14 7.88
CA ALA A 64 -2.95 -1.30 8.20
C ALA A 64 -3.03 -0.16 7.19
N SER A 65 -4.24 0.29 6.88
CA SER A 65 -4.45 1.46 6.03
C SER A 65 -5.56 2.34 6.58
N ILE A 66 -5.43 3.64 6.32
CA ILE A 66 -6.47 4.63 6.54
C ILE A 66 -6.64 5.33 5.20
N PHE A 67 -7.87 5.45 4.74
CA PHE A 67 -8.16 6.11 3.47
C PHE A 67 -9.32 7.07 3.62
N GLY A 68 -9.23 8.18 2.89
CA GLY A 68 -10.26 9.19 2.82
C GLY A 68 -10.37 9.67 1.39
N GLY A 69 -11.58 9.98 0.97
CA GLY A 69 -11.79 10.43 -0.39
C GLY A 69 -13.14 11.09 -0.59
N MET A 70 -13.33 11.51 -1.83
CA MET A 70 -14.55 12.14 -2.28
C MET A 70 -14.89 11.59 -3.66
N GLU A 71 -16.16 11.34 -3.87
CA GLU A 71 -16.76 10.88 -5.12
C GLU A 71 -17.71 11.97 -5.62
N TYR A 72 -17.46 12.44 -6.84
CA TYR A 72 -18.27 13.44 -7.54
C TYR A 72 -19.12 12.76 -8.61
N HIS A 73 -20.44 12.78 -8.42
CA HIS A 73 -21.42 12.17 -9.31
C HIS A 73 -21.69 13.09 -10.50
N LEU A 74 -21.22 12.67 -11.68
CA LEU A 74 -21.50 13.35 -12.95
C LEU A 74 -22.90 12.96 -13.44
N THR A 75 -23.23 11.67 -13.33
CA THR A 75 -24.51 11.06 -13.71
C THR A 75 -24.90 10.02 -12.66
N LYS A 76 -26.15 9.51 -12.69
CA LYS A 76 -26.63 8.44 -11.78
C LYS A 76 -25.76 7.18 -11.77
N ASN A 77 -25.01 6.92 -12.83
CA ASN A 77 -24.20 5.71 -13.01
C ASN A 77 -22.70 5.98 -13.15
N PHE A 78 -22.27 7.25 -13.17
CA PHE A 78 -20.89 7.61 -13.47
C PHE A 78 -20.39 8.67 -12.49
N SER A 79 -19.34 8.33 -11.77
CA SER A 79 -18.80 9.15 -10.70
C SER A 79 -17.28 9.20 -10.79
N PHE A 80 -16.72 10.37 -10.56
CA PHE A 80 -15.28 10.57 -10.48
C PHE A 80 -14.85 10.41 -9.02
N ASN A 81 -13.87 9.55 -8.74
CA ASN A 81 -13.40 9.31 -7.38
C ASN A 81 -11.97 9.80 -7.19
N GLY A 82 -11.75 10.55 -6.12
CA GLY A 82 -10.43 10.88 -5.59
C GLY A 82 -10.26 10.24 -4.22
N GLN A 83 -9.22 9.43 -4.03
CA GLN A 83 -8.87 8.78 -2.77
C GLN A 83 -7.44 9.10 -2.39
N ILE A 84 -7.22 9.37 -1.10
CA ILE A 84 -5.90 9.36 -0.49
C ILE A 84 -5.89 8.21 0.50
N ARG A 85 -4.86 7.37 0.42
CA ARG A 85 -4.67 6.21 1.28
C ARG A 85 -3.29 6.27 1.92
N TRP A 86 -3.28 6.30 3.24
CA TRP A 86 -2.09 6.06 4.03
C TRP A 86 -2.04 4.57 4.41
N GLN A 87 -0.88 3.94 4.23
CA GLN A 87 -0.67 2.54 4.54
C GLN A 87 0.55 2.38 5.43
N GLY A 88 0.36 1.78 6.60
CA GLY A 88 1.43 1.38 7.51
C GLY A 88 1.63 -0.13 7.41
N THR A 89 2.83 -0.56 7.03
CA THR A 89 3.21 -1.97 6.99
C THR A 89 4.19 -2.27 8.12
N VAL A 90 3.85 -3.21 8.98
CA VAL A 90 4.77 -3.74 9.98
C VAL A 90 5.83 -4.56 9.28
N VAL A 91 7.06 -4.09 9.33
CA VAL A 91 8.24 -4.81 8.86
C VAL A 91 8.94 -5.33 10.10
N SER A 92 8.82 -6.64 10.34
CA SER A 92 9.50 -7.29 11.46
C SER A 92 11.01 -7.17 11.27
N SER A 93 11.66 -6.53 12.25
CA SER A 93 13.09 -6.23 12.32
C SER A 93 13.99 -7.44 12.62
N ASP A 94 13.57 -8.66 12.28
CA ASP A 94 14.38 -9.89 12.45
C ASP A 94 15.00 -10.35 11.12
N SER A 95 15.26 -9.42 10.21
CA SER A 95 15.98 -9.70 8.97
C SER A 95 17.15 -8.75 8.88
N VAL A 96 18.21 -9.15 9.56
CA VAL A 96 19.57 -8.71 9.26
C VAL A 96 19.85 -9.14 7.83
N SER A 97 19.67 -8.23 6.88
CA SER A 97 20.12 -8.43 5.51
C SER A 97 21.64 -8.34 5.51
N ILE A 98 22.32 -9.49 5.57
CA ILE A 98 23.77 -9.57 5.43
C ILE A 98 24.08 -9.36 3.95
N CYS A 99 24.34 -8.11 3.55
CA CYS A 99 24.90 -7.83 2.23
C CYS A 99 26.39 -8.22 2.25
N THR A 100 26.75 -9.34 1.64
CA THR A 100 28.15 -9.65 1.31
C THR A 100 28.52 -8.91 0.02
N LEU A 101 29.21 -7.77 0.14
CA LEU A 101 29.90 -7.16 -1.00
C LEU A 101 31.20 -7.92 -1.29
N PRO A 102 31.62 -8.10 -2.56
CA PRO A 102 32.75 -8.96 -2.94
C PRO A 102 34.13 -8.26 -2.82
N THR A 103 34.29 -7.31 -1.90
CA THR A 103 35.57 -6.62 -1.65
C THR A 103 35.68 -6.25 -0.17
N ASP A 104 36.60 -6.94 0.51
CA ASP A 104 37.16 -6.71 1.85
C ASP A 104 36.23 -6.22 2.98
N ASP A 105 35.91 -7.14 3.89
CA ASP A 105 35.74 -6.94 5.35
C ASP A 105 34.85 -5.81 5.85
N GLN A 106 33.82 -5.42 5.09
CA GLN A 106 32.80 -4.46 5.54
C GLN A 106 31.42 -5.11 5.55
N SER A 107 31.03 -5.65 6.71
CA SER A 107 29.67 -6.15 6.95
C SER A 107 28.70 -4.98 6.99
N CYS A 108 27.96 -4.73 5.91
CA CYS A 108 26.98 -3.66 5.87
C CYS A 108 25.69 -4.10 6.58
N PHE A 109 25.46 -3.60 7.80
CA PHE A 109 24.24 -3.82 8.57
C PHE A 109 23.20 -2.76 8.21
N ILE A 110 22.32 -3.06 7.26
CA ILE A 110 21.14 -2.21 7.01
C ILE A 110 20.04 -2.63 7.99
N GLY A 111 20.11 -2.08 9.20
CA GLY A 111 19.07 -2.25 10.22
C GLY A 111 17.99 -1.19 10.07
N PHE A 112 16.80 -1.58 9.60
CA PHE A 112 15.62 -0.71 9.64
C PHE A 112 15.14 -0.56 11.09
N LYS A 113 15.60 0.49 11.78
CA LYS A 113 15.31 0.77 13.21
C LYS A 113 13.84 1.14 13.48
N THR A 114 13.04 1.37 12.44
CA THR A 114 11.60 1.64 12.50
C THR A 114 10.81 0.41 12.06
N LYS A 115 10.05 -0.17 13.00
CA LYS A 115 9.22 -1.39 12.82
C LYS A 115 8.09 -1.25 11.78
N TRP A 116 7.90 -0.07 11.19
CA TRP A 116 6.77 0.31 10.36
C TRP A 116 7.23 1.09 9.12
N MET A 117 6.86 0.62 7.94
CA MET A 117 7.03 1.31 6.66
C MET A 117 5.73 2.04 6.31
N ASN A 118 5.81 3.36 6.13
CA ASN A 118 4.65 4.20 5.83
C ASN A 118 4.65 4.56 4.34
N GLN A 119 3.57 4.23 3.64
CA GLN A 119 3.35 4.58 2.24
C GLN A 119 2.12 5.48 2.12
N PHE A 120 2.26 6.58 1.38
CA PHE A 120 1.14 7.43 0.98
C PHE A 120 0.83 7.18 -0.48
N GLN A 121 -0.43 6.92 -0.77
CA GLN A 121 -0.93 6.70 -2.13
C GLN A 121 -2.07 7.65 -2.41
N THR A 122 -2.04 8.25 -3.59
CA THR A 122 -3.15 9.02 -4.13
C THR A 122 -3.70 8.23 -5.30
N GLN A 123 -4.99 7.97 -5.28
CA GLN A 123 -5.70 7.24 -6.33
C GLN A 123 -6.77 8.15 -6.89
N VAL A 124 -6.83 8.25 -8.21
CA VAL A 124 -7.84 9.00 -8.94
C VAL A 124 -8.42 8.05 -9.96
N GLY A 125 -9.74 8.00 -10.07
CA GLY A 125 -10.40 7.06 -10.96
C GLY A 125 -11.82 7.44 -11.31
N LEU A 126 -12.46 6.51 -11.99
CA LEU A 126 -13.85 6.59 -12.41
C LEU A 126 -14.58 5.36 -11.86
N THR A 127 -15.68 5.59 -11.17
CA THR A 127 -16.56 4.56 -10.63
C THR A 127 -17.82 4.51 -11.48
N MET A 128 -18.20 3.32 -11.93
CA MET A 128 -19.52 3.07 -12.52
C MET A 128 -20.38 2.24 -11.56
N ARG A 129 -21.59 2.71 -11.27
CA ARG A 129 -22.59 2.00 -10.43
C ARG A 129 -23.75 1.51 -11.31
N PHE A 130 -24.12 0.24 -11.17
CA PHE A 130 -25.22 -0.41 -11.90
C PHE A 130 -26.47 -0.50 -11.03
#